data_AF-A0A966WJK0-F1
#
_entry.id   AF-A0A966WJK0-F1
#
_cell.length_a   1.000
_cell.length_b   1.000
_cell.length_c   1.000
_cell.angle_alpha   90.00
_cell.angle_beta   90.00
_cell.angle_gamma   90.00
#
_symmetry.space_group_name_H-M   'P 1'
#
loop_
_entity.id
_entity.type
_entity.pdbx_description
1 polymer ?
#
loop_
_entity_poly.entity_id
_entity_poly.type
_entity_poly.pdbx_seq_one_letter_code
_entity_poly.pdbx_strand_id
1 'polypeptide(L)' 'MANYKLSVDVTPHYLPDQSSPDENLYAFAYTVGTMHGSYFCVAVDGEKFDVDIPMFVLDALSDTGSKRHMH' A
#
# COMPACT_ATOMS: atom_id res chain seq x y z
N MET A 1 -21.91 -1.17 -12.86
CA MET A 1 -20.43 -1.19 -12.92
C MET A 1 -19.91 -1.92 -11.70
N ALA A 2 -18.87 -2.77 -11.84
CA ALA A 2 -18.21 -3.37 -10.69
C ALA A 2 -17.40 -2.28 -9.96
N ASN A 3 -17.70 -2.06 -8.67
CA ASN A 3 -17.00 -1.10 -7.83
C ASN A 3 -15.84 -1.83 -7.15
N TYR A 4 -14.69 -1.89 -7.80
CA TYR A 4 -13.48 -2.40 -7.18
C TYR A 4 -12.95 -1.34 -6.23
N LYS A 5 -12.91 -1.64 -4.93
CA LYS A 5 -12.45 -0.71 -3.90
C LYS A 5 -11.26 -1.32 -3.20
N LEU A 6 -10.06 -0.91 -3.60
CA LEU A 6 -8.83 -1.18 -2.86
C LEU A 6 -8.39 0.12 -2.19
N SER A 7 -8.25 0.07 -0.87
CA SER A 7 -7.79 1.18 -0.05
C SER A 7 -6.45 0.82 0.57
N VAL A 8 -5.51 1.77 0.47
CA VAL A 8 -4.17 1.68 1.05
C VAL A 8 -3.96 2.93 1.88
N ASP A 9 -3.70 2.73 3.16
CA ASP A 9 -3.46 3.80 4.12
C ASP A 9 -2.04 3.67 4.64
N VAL A 10 -1.27 4.76 4.57
CA VAL A 10 0.09 4.84 5.10
C VAL A 10 0.21 6.12 5.87
N THR A 11 0.80 6.05 7.07
CA THR A 11 1.10 7.24 7.87
C THR A 11 2.58 7.58 7.69
N PRO A 12 2.92 8.64 6.91
CA PRO A 12 4.29 9.10 6.83
C PRO A 12 4.72 9.75 8.14
N HIS A 13 5.96 9.52 8.54
CA HIS A 13 6.58 10.13 9.70
C HIS A 13 7.77 10.99 9.26
N TYR A 14 7.70 12.30 9.47
CA TYR A 14 8.78 13.22 9.14
C TYR A 14 10.01 12.99 10.03
N LEU A 15 11.21 13.07 9.45
CA LEU A 15 12.48 12.87 10.15
C LEU A 15 13.27 14.18 10.20
N PRO A 16 13.14 14.98 11.28
CA PRO A 16 13.78 16.30 11.36
C PRO A 16 15.31 16.20 11.34
N ASP A 17 15.89 15.19 12.00
CA ASP A 17 17.35 15.01 12.08
C ASP A 17 18.00 14.62 10.73
N GLN A 18 17.18 14.21 9.76
CA GLN A 18 17.61 13.84 8.40
C GLN A 18 17.12 14.84 7.35
N SER A 19 16.54 15.96 7.77
CA SER A 19 15.96 16.97 6.88
C SER A 19 16.68 18.31 7.01
N SER A 20 16.74 19.04 5.90
CA SER A 20 17.25 20.41 5.83
C SER A 20 16.23 21.30 5.12
N PRO A 21 15.23 21.85 5.83
CA PRO A 21 14.19 22.70 5.24
C PRO A 21 14.74 23.92 4.51
N ASP A 22 15.83 24.51 5.01
CA ASP A 22 16.52 25.65 4.40
C ASP A 22 17.12 25.31 3.02
N GLU A 23 17.46 24.05 2.80
CA GLU A 23 17.92 23.51 1.52
C GLU A 23 16.77 22.86 0.73
N ASN A 24 15.53 22.97 1.21
CA ASN A 24 14.34 22.32 0.65
C ASN A 24 14.45 20.79 0.58
N LEU A 25 15.18 20.17 1.53
CA LEU A 25 15.35 18.73 1.67
C LEU A 25 14.54 18.20 2.86
N TYR A 26 13.65 17.24 2.61
CA TYR A 26 12.75 16.68 3.62
C TYR A 26 12.79 15.15 3.59
N ALA A 27 13.09 14.55 4.74
CA ALA A 27 13.11 13.11 4.94
C ALA A 27 11.84 12.64 5.64
N PHE A 28 11.28 11.54 5.14
CA PHE A 28 10.12 10.87 5.71
C PHE A 28 10.38 9.36 5.78
N ALA A 29 9.98 8.75 6.88
CA ALA A 29 9.91 7.30 7.03
C ALA A 29 8.46 6.82 6.97
N TYR A 30 8.27 5.59 6.52
CA TYR A 30 7.05 4.83 6.69
C TYR A 30 7.45 3.44 7.15
N THR A 31 6.99 3.04 8.32
CA THR A 31 7.37 1.74 8.91
C THR A 31 6.30 0.69 8.66
N VAL A 32 5.04 1.11 8.57
CA VAL A 32 3.88 0.24 8.40
C VAL A 32 2.79 0.95 7.59
N GLY A 33 2.06 0.21 6.77
CA GLY A 33 0.82 0.63 6.14
C GLY A 33 -0.30 -0.37 6.41
N THR A 34 -1.52 -0.08 6.00
CA THR A 34 -2.63 -1.05 6.00
C THR A 34 -3.29 -1.10 4.63
N MET A 35 -3.70 -2.30 4.21
CA MET A 35 -4.48 -2.50 3.00
C MET A 35 -5.79 -3.22 3.33
N HIS A 36 -6.88 -2.79 2.70
CA HIS A 36 -8.18 -3.45 2.77
C HIS A 36 -9.01 -3.15 1.51
N GLY A 37 -10.10 -3.88 1.28
CA GLY A 37 -10.91 -3.66 0.09
C GLY A 37 -11.97 -4.73 -0.17
N SER A 38 -12.42 -4.83 -1.43
CA SER A 38 -13.28 -5.90 -1.89
C SER A 38 -12.98 -6.30 -3.35
N TYR A 39 -13.15 -7.58 -3.65
CA TYR A 39 -13.19 -8.11 -5.01
C TYR A 39 -14.62 -8.30 -5.47
N PHE A 40 -14.88 -8.03 -6.75
CA PHE A 40 -16.13 -8.40 -7.40
C PHE A 40 -15.91 -9.71 -8.16
N CYS A 41 -16.63 -10.76 -7.77
CA CYS A 41 -16.52 -12.09 -8.34
C CYS A 41 -17.79 -12.46 -9.10
N VAL A 42 -17.62 -13.25 -10.15
CA VAL A 42 -18.71 -13.86 -10.90
C VAL A 42 -18.52 -15.37 -10.83
N ALA A 43 -19.49 -16.07 -10.27
CA ALA A 43 -19.51 -17.53 -10.22
C ALA A 43 -19.71 -18.12 -11.62
N VAL A 44 -19.41 -19.40 -11.78
CA VAL A 44 -19.54 -20.12 -13.05
C VAL A 44 -20.98 -20.21 -13.56
N ASP A 45 -21.97 -20.08 -12.68
CA ASP A 45 -23.39 -19.98 -13.00
C ASP A 45 -23.86 -18.55 -13.35
N GLY A 46 -22.96 -17.57 -13.28
CA GLY A 46 -23.22 -16.17 -13.57
C GLY A 46 -23.66 -15.34 -12.36
N GLU A 47 -23.78 -15.92 -11.16
CA GLU A 47 -24.08 -15.17 -9.94
C GLU A 47 -22.94 -14.20 -9.61
N LYS A 48 -23.28 -12.98 -9.21
CA LYS A 48 -22.35 -11.90 -8.88
C LYS A 48 -22.32 -11.69 -7.38
N PHE A 49 -21.13 -11.66 -6.79
CA PHE A 49 -20.95 -11.43 -5.36
C PHE A 49 -19.69 -10.63 -5.07
N ASP A 50 -19.70 -9.91 -3.96
CA ASP A 50 -18.56 -9.17 -3.43
C ASP A 50 -17.83 -10.04 -2.38
N VAL A 51 -16.51 -10.02 -2.42
CA VAL A 51 -15.63 -10.70 -1.45
C VAL A 51 -14.82 -9.66 -0.72
N ASP A 52 -15.04 -9.54 0.59
CA ASP A 52 -14.29 -8.61 1.43
C ASP A 52 -12.83 -9.05 1.57
N ILE A 53 -11.92 -8.08 1.45
CA ILE A 53 -10.50 -8.20 1.79
C ILE A 53 -10.35 -7.59 3.18
N PRO A 54 -10.16 -8.40 4.24
CA PRO A 54 -9.94 -7.89 5.58
C PRO A 54 -8.68 -7.02 5.63
N MET A 55 -8.66 -6.09 6.58
CA MET A 55 -7.49 -5.24 6.79
C MET A 55 -6.28 -6.07 7.19
N PHE A 56 -5.14 -5.83 6.52
CA PHE A 56 -3.85 -6.40 6.88
C PHE A 56 -2.75 -5.34 6.85
N VAL A 57 -1.68 -5.58 7.62
CA VAL A 57 -0.54 -4.67 7.74
C VAL A 57 0.45 -4.92 6.60
N LEU A 58 0.92 -3.83 5.99
CA LEU A 58 2.02 -3.79 5.04
C LEU A 58 3.31 -3.47 5.80
N ASP A 59 4.31 -4.33 5.68
CA ASP A 59 5.66 -4.09 6.19
C ASP A 59 6.61 -3.79 5.03
N ALA A 60 7.17 -2.59 5.04
CA ALA A 60 8.09 -2.09 4.01
C ALA A 60 9.46 -2.78 4.02
N LEU A 61 9.77 -3.54 5.07
CA LEU A 61 11.03 -4.27 5.24
C LEU A 61 10.91 -5.76 4.95
N SER A 62 9.79 -6.21 4.36
CA SER A 62 9.66 -7.57 3.84
C SER A 62 10.67 -7.81 2.71
N ASP A 63 11.78 -8.44 3.09
CA ASP A 63 12.93 -8.82 2.29
C ASP A 63 12.53 -9.30 0.88
N THR A 64 12.83 -8.48 -0.14
CA THR A 64 12.99 -8.97 -1.50
C THR A 64 14.34 -8.51 -2.01
N GLY A 65 15.34 -9.36 -1.76
CA GLY A 65 16.61 -9.40 -2.50
C GLY A 65 16.40 -9.68 -4.00
N SER A 66 15.81 -8.73 -4.73
CA SER A 66 15.83 -8.72 -6.18
C SER A 66 16.39 -7.37 -6.65
N LYS A 67 17.70 -7.39 -6.94
CA LYS A 67 18.41 -6.32 -7.66
C LYS A 67 17.60 -5.92 -8.89
N ARG A 68 16.93 -4.77 -8.82
CA ARG A 68 16.32 -4.16 -10.01
C ARG A 68 17.43 -3.47 -10.79
N HIS A 69 17.97 -4.17 -11.79
CA HIS A 69 18.81 -3.59 -12.82
C HIS A 69 17.90 -2.77 -13.75
N MET A 70 18.19 -1.48 -13.95
CA MET A 70 17.59 -0.69 -15.04
C MET A 70 18.68 -0.40 -16.07
N HIS A 71 18.41 -0.76 -17.33
CA HIS A 71 19.11 -0.27 -18.52
C HIS A 71 18.34 0.92 -19.08
#